data_AF-A0A2D7Y3Q2-F1
#
_entry.id   AF-A0A2D7Y3Q2-F1
#
_cell.length_a   1.000
_cell.length_b   1.000
_cell.length_c   1.000
_cell.angle_alpha   90.00
_cell.angle_beta   90.00
_cell.angle_gamma   90.00
#
_symmetry.space_group_name_H-M   'P 1'
#
loop_
_entity.id
_entity.type
_entity.pdbx_description
1 polymer ?
#
loop_
_entity_poly.entity_id
_entity_poly.type
_entity_poly.pdbx_seq_one_letter_code
_entity_poly.pdbx_strand_id
1 'polypeptide(L)'
;MSLSVLLRTPGVGMPRILSALLVATALSAGSVILPASAQAQQAATTPAADISVFYGHNPDSTRTIDFTAWSDVLGDIVLRVPPSTREPARGRPVQTGTRIFRGNATRYRYEANRVVYHLMDEPYEQAVHEFRVAMEALPSRIDFASLNRDQQLAYWLNLYNATVIENILARYPETHIDRTRAAGTSEGLFDAKILNVSGVPLSLNDIRLNIVYRLWDDPRVMYGFHSGTIGSPSILRSAFTGRTVWDQLDRNAAEFINSLRGVELARDTVRVSSLYSEGAHFFPDYDADLRQHLATYANAATTAELDNNLPIQADVETWLIADMTNGVIGCGGGGSPVQVSQPIGTNRVNLNNLDCYTMPTTGRILMEHVIERRIEMYRNGEIGIVRTIDLPTTDDGPAPAPVQPQGEDAPVINMSPTFGGRTPAQNREDNPEG
;
A
#
# COMPACT_ATOMS: atom_id res chain seq x y z
N MET A 1 53.19 42.71 44.59
CA MET A 1 54.51 42.32 44.06
C MET A 1 54.50 42.59 42.56
N SER A 2 55.65 42.95 41.97
CA SER A 2 55.73 43.76 40.74
C SER A 2 56.33 43.00 39.53
N LEU A 3 56.46 43.74 38.40
CA LEU A 3 56.96 43.38 37.06
C LEU A 3 55.86 42.76 36.14
N SER A 4 55.48 43.34 35.00
CA SER A 4 56.04 44.38 34.10
C SER A 4 57.32 44.02 33.33
N VAL A 5 57.16 43.66 32.05
CA VAL A 5 58.04 44.05 30.92
C VAL A 5 57.12 44.38 29.72
N LEU A 6 57.59 45.23 28.80
CA LEU A 6 56.80 46.14 27.97
C LEU A 6 57.41 46.25 26.55
N LEU A 7 56.76 47.02 25.65
CA LEU A 7 57.25 47.53 24.33
C LEU A 7 56.99 46.59 23.13
N ARG A 8 56.64 47.06 21.91
CA ARG A 8 56.40 48.44 21.42
C ARG A 8 55.51 48.46 20.15
N THR A 9 54.63 49.45 20.04
CA THR A 9 54.09 50.03 18.77
C THR A 9 55.07 51.14 18.29
N PRO A 10 54.90 51.99 17.23
CA PRO A 10 53.70 52.47 16.49
C PRO A 10 53.84 52.45 14.93
N GLY A 11 52.91 52.93 14.09
CA GLY A 11 51.54 53.46 14.27
C GLY A 11 51.18 54.49 13.17
N VAL A 12 50.10 55.27 13.38
CA VAL A 12 49.73 56.52 12.64
C VAL A 12 49.32 56.35 11.16
N GLY A 13 48.26 56.97 10.62
CA GLY A 13 47.21 57.80 11.22
C GLY A 13 46.21 58.33 10.15
N MET A 14 45.00 58.68 10.57
CA MET A 14 43.99 59.43 9.77
C MET A 14 44.38 60.92 9.69
N PRO A 15 43.94 61.69 8.67
CA PRO A 15 42.63 62.38 8.75
C PRO A 15 41.89 62.57 7.40
N ARG A 16 40.94 63.53 7.38
CA ARG A 16 39.76 63.64 6.50
C ARG A 16 39.88 64.76 5.41
N ILE A 17 38.77 64.89 4.65
CA ILE A 17 38.13 66.07 4.02
C ILE A 17 38.48 66.47 2.55
N LEU A 18 37.41 66.78 1.82
CA LEU A 18 37.22 67.79 0.74
C LEU A 18 37.41 67.42 -0.76
N SER A 19 36.26 67.10 -1.37
CA SER A 19 35.73 67.52 -2.67
C SER A 19 36.64 68.09 -3.76
N ALA A 20 36.59 67.49 -4.96
CA ALA A 20 36.78 68.20 -6.23
C ALA A 20 35.87 67.61 -7.33
N LEU A 21 35.38 68.50 -8.22
CA LEU A 21 34.43 68.21 -9.29
C LEU A 21 35.12 67.57 -10.50
N LEU A 22 34.49 66.60 -11.17
CA LEU A 22 34.77 66.32 -12.58
C LEU A 22 33.52 65.78 -13.28
N VAL A 23 32.99 66.58 -14.20
CA VAL A 23 31.84 66.24 -15.05
C VAL A 23 32.33 65.42 -16.23
N ALA A 24 31.80 64.21 -16.40
CA ALA A 24 31.94 63.43 -17.62
C ALA A 24 30.62 62.70 -17.92
N THR A 25 29.83 63.27 -18.83
CA THR A 25 28.60 62.65 -19.34
C THR A 25 28.93 61.62 -20.42
N ALA A 26 28.59 60.35 -20.20
CA ALA A 26 28.45 59.37 -21.26
C ALA A 26 27.42 58.30 -20.86
N LEU A 27 26.50 57.99 -21.79
CA LEU A 27 25.43 57.02 -21.59
C LEU A 27 26.01 55.61 -21.35
N SER A 28 25.50 54.89 -20.36
CA SER A 28 25.50 53.42 -20.35
C SER A 28 24.23 52.90 -19.68
N ALA A 29 23.78 51.72 -20.10
CA ALA A 29 22.43 51.24 -19.87
C ALA A 29 22.10 51.02 -18.38
N GLY A 30 20.87 51.39 -17.98
CA GLY A 30 20.36 51.12 -16.65
C GLY A 30 20.04 49.64 -16.45
N SER A 31 21.01 48.87 -15.95
CA SER A 31 20.80 47.54 -15.40
C SER A 31 20.01 47.64 -14.10
N VAL A 32 18.68 47.60 -14.18
CA VAL A 32 17.82 47.51 -12.99
C VAL A 32 17.99 46.13 -12.37
N ILE A 33 18.80 46.04 -11.31
CA ILE A 33 18.87 44.86 -10.47
C ILE A 33 17.59 44.81 -9.63
N LEU A 34 16.57 44.12 -10.14
CA LEU A 34 15.41 43.73 -9.35
C LEU A 34 15.81 42.65 -8.33
N PRO A 35 15.30 42.70 -7.09
CA PRO A 35 15.52 41.62 -6.14
C PRO A 35 14.82 40.34 -6.64
N ALA A 36 15.56 39.23 -6.64
CA ALA A 36 15.06 37.93 -7.09
C ALA A 36 14.14 37.29 -6.03
N SER A 37 12.90 37.78 -5.94
CA SER A 37 11.89 37.27 -5.01
C SER A 37 10.46 37.41 -5.55
N ALA A 38 10.15 36.75 -6.67
CA ALA A 38 8.77 36.54 -7.15
C ALA A 38 8.68 35.54 -8.35
N GLN A 39 9.18 34.32 -8.21
CA GLN A 39 8.87 33.21 -9.13
C GLN A 39 8.57 31.91 -8.37
N ALA A 40 7.54 31.99 -7.53
CA ALA A 40 6.73 30.84 -7.12
C ALA A 40 5.30 31.05 -7.66
N GLN A 41 4.51 29.97 -7.74
CA GLN A 41 3.18 29.91 -8.37
C GLN A 41 3.12 30.20 -9.88
N GLN A 42 3.33 29.14 -10.66
CA GLN A 42 2.23 28.60 -11.47
C GLN A 42 2.44 27.08 -11.64
N ALA A 43 2.21 26.35 -10.55
CA ALA A 43 1.77 24.96 -10.69
C ALA A 43 0.38 25.01 -11.32
N ALA A 44 0.19 24.36 -12.47
CA ALA A 44 -1.12 24.25 -13.08
C ALA A 44 -1.98 23.37 -12.16
N THR A 45 -2.84 24.00 -11.35
CA THR A 45 -3.89 23.31 -10.62
C THR A 45 -4.90 22.79 -11.63
N THR A 46 -4.70 21.56 -12.09
CA THR A 46 -5.79 20.72 -12.61
C THR A 46 -6.95 20.86 -11.63
N PRO A 47 -8.18 21.19 -12.07
CA PRO A 47 -9.30 21.33 -11.17
C PRO A 47 -9.44 20.04 -10.36
N ALA A 48 -9.48 20.17 -9.03
CA ALA A 48 -9.69 19.02 -8.16
C ALA A 48 -11.00 18.36 -8.58
N ALA A 49 -10.95 17.06 -8.88
CA ALA A 49 -12.13 16.34 -9.34
C ALA A 49 -13.22 16.39 -8.26
N ASP A 50 -14.49 16.45 -8.67
CA ASP A 50 -15.59 16.61 -7.72
C ASP A 50 -15.87 15.31 -6.97
N ILE A 51 -15.17 15.16 -5.85
CA ILE A 51 -15.22 14.00 -4.96
C ILE A 51 -16.55 13.95 -4.16
N SER A 52 -17.38 15.00 -4.19
CA SER A 52 -18.64 15.07 -3.43
C SER A 52 -19.66 13.97 -3.79
N VAL A 53 -19.53 13.39 -5.00
CA VAL A 53 -20.33 12.23 -5.45
C VAL A 53 -20.24 11.01 -4.50
N PHE A 54 -19.16 10.89 -3.73
CA PHE A 54 -18.96 9.77 -2.79
C PHE A 54 -19.42 10.07 -1.35
N TYR A 55 -20.03 11.23 -1.07
CA TYR A 55 -20.37 11.65 0.29
C TYR A 55 -21.72 11.08 0.78
N GLY A 56 -22.61 10.70 -0.14
CA GLY A 56 -23.89 10.08 0.16
C GLY A 56 -23.72 8.68 0.75
N HIS A 57 -24.50 8.34 1.77
CA HIS A 57 -24.55 7.03 2.41
C HIS A 57 -25.92 6.83 3.06
N ASN A 58 -26.34 5.57 3.21
CA ASN A 58 -27.56 5.21 3.92
C ASN A 58 -27.22 4.44 5.21
N PRO A 59 -27.40 5.03 6.40
CA PRO A 59 -27.04 4.39 7.66
C PRO A 59 -27.88 3.14 7.97
N ASP A 60 -29.13 3.08 7.49
CA ASP A 60 -30.05 1.96 7.73
C ASP A 60 -29.86 0.80 6.72
N SER A 61 -28.85 0.89 5.86
CA SER A 61 -28.62 -0.09 4.80
C SER A 61 -27.98 -1.38 5.30
N THR A 62 -28.65 -2.50 5.04
CA THR A 62 -28.15 -3.87 5.27
C THR A 62 -27.41 -4.46 4.05
N ARG A 63 -27.20 -3.67 2.98
CA ARG A 63 -26.51 -4.10 1.76
C ARG A 63 -25.03 -4.37 2.02
N THR A 64 -24.55 -5.54 1.60
CA THR A 64 -23.14 -5.95 1.72
C THR A 64 -22.51 -6.19 0.35
N ILE A 65 -21.21 -5.90 0.25
CA ILE A 65 -20.36 -6.30 -0.88
C ILE A 65 -19.61 -7.56 -0.47
N ASP A 66 -19.65 -8.60 -1.29
CA ASP A 66 -18.86 -9.81 -1.07
C ASP A 66 -17.39 -9.59 -1.48
N PHE A 67 -16.48 -9.90 -0.56
CA PHE A 67 -15.03 -9.85 -0.76
C PHE A 67 -14.35 -11.20 -0.51
N THR A 68 -15.09 -12.31 -0.60
CA THR A 68 -14.57 -13.67 -0.34
C THR A 68 -13.43 -14.01 -1.30
N ALA A 69 -13.62 -13.86 -2.61
CA ALA A 69 -12.57 -14.12 -3.61
C ALA A 69 -11.30 -13.28 -3.39
N TRP A 70 -11.44 -12.00 -2.97
CA TRP A 70 -10.29 -11.17 -2.61
C TRP A 70 -9.61 -11.62 -1.32
N SER A 71 -10.39 -12.16 -0.37
CA SER A 71 -9.85 -12.74 0.86
C SER A 71 -9.09 -14.04 0.61
N ASP A 72 -9.51 -14.85 -0.38
CA ASP A 72 -8.78 -16.04 -0.81
C ASP A 72 -7.43 -15.65 -1.46
N VAL A 73 -7.44 -14.71 -2.41
CA VAL A 73 -6.21 -14.18 -3.03
C VAL A 73 -5.27 -13.60 -1.97
N LEU A 74 -5.76 -12.76 -1.06
CA LEU A 74 -4.97 -12.24 0.08
C LEU A 74 -4.49 -13.34 1.02
N GLY A 75 -5.29 -14.39 1.23
CA GLY A 75 -4.90 -15.56 2.01
C GLY A 75 -3.64 -16.22 1.44
N ASP A 76 -3.56 -16.33 0.13
CA ASP A 76 -2.48 -17.05 -0.55
C ASP A 76 -1.23 -16.19 -0.75
N ILE A 77 -1.39 -14.90 -1.07
CA ILE A 77 -0.25 -14.01 -1.33
C ILE A 77 0.34 -13.33 -0.09
N VAL A 78 -0.38 -13.30 1.05
CA VAL A 78 0.10 -12.60 2.25
C VAL A 78 0.66 -13.59 3.28
N LEU A 79 1.98 -13.55 3.45
CA LEU A 79 2.67 -14.18 4.57
C LEU A 79 2.44 -13.34 5.84
N ARG A 80 1.81 -13.96 6.85
CA ARG A 80 1.73 -13.40 8.20
C ARG A 80 3.10 -13.46 8.88
N VAL A 81 3.58 -12.33 9.36
CA VAL A 81 4.77 -12.24 10.21
C VAL A 81 4.32 -12.17 11.69
N PRO A 82 5.05 -12.78 12.65
CA PRO A 82 4.72 -12.65 14.06
C PRO A 82 4.74 -11.19 14.56
N PRO A 83 4.05 -10.87 15.66
CA PRO A 83 4.15 -9.56 16.30
C PRO A 83 5.61 -9.19 16.62
N SER A 84 5.92 -7.90 16.59
CA SER A 84 7.27 -7.41 16.88
C SER A 84 7.74 -7.81 18.28
N THR A 85 8.99 -8.28 18.36
CA THR A 85 9.72 -8.46 19.63
C THR A 85 10.31 -7.14 20.16
N ARG A 86 10.13 -6.02 19.43
CA ARG A 86 10.76 -4.71 19.64
C ARG A 86 12.30 -4.74 19.62
N GLU A 87 12.89 -5.81 19.08
CA GLU A 87 14.35 -5.92 18.90
C GLU A 87 14.76 -5.45 17.49
N PRO A 88 15.49 -4.32 17.35
CA PRO A 88 15.90 -3.83 16.05
C PRO A 88 16.95 -4.75 15.42
N ALA A 89 16.76 -5.05 14.13
CA ALA A 89 17.56 -6.03 13.43
C ALA A 89 19.02 -5.55 13.23
N ARG A 90 19.94 -6.08 14.04
CA ARG A 90 21.35 -5.65 14.11
C ARG A 90 22.17 -6.09 12.89
N GLY A 91 23.18 -5.29 12.54
CA GLY A 91 24.12 -5.58 11.45
C GLY A 91 23.50 -5.54 10.05
N ARG A 92 24.37 -5.66 9.03
CA ARG A 92 23.93 -5.95 7.66
C ARG A 92 23.41 -7.39 7.58
N PRO A 93 22.45 -7.70 6.69
CA PRO A 93 22.04 -9.08 6.40
C PRO A 93 23.28 -9.95 6.11
N VAL A 94 23.42 -11.06 6.84
CA VAL A 94 24.61 -11.91 6.75
C VAL A 94 24.51 -12.80 5.52
N GLN A 95 25.43 -12.62 4.58
CA GLN A 95 25.57 -13.46 3.40
C GLN A 95 26.43 -14.68 3.71
N THR A 96 25.81 -15.76 4.20
CA THR A 96 26.53 -16.99 4.57
C THR A 96 26.74 -17.90 3.36
N GLY A 97 27.98 -17.91 2.84
CA GLY A 97 28.41 -18.74 1.70
C GLY A 97 28.05 -18.15 0.33
N THR A 98 28.23 -18.92 -0.74
CA THR A 98 27.95 -18.54 -2.14
C THR A 98 26.46 -18.38 -2.46
N ARG A 99 25.62 -18.16 -1.43
CA ARG A 99 24.16 -18.03 -1.51
C ARG A 99 23.80 -16.58 -1.20
N ILE A 100 23.17 -15.93 -2.17
CA ILE A 100 22.82 -14.51 -2.11
C ILE A 100 21.57 -14.34 -1.25
N PHE A 101 21.74 -13.86 -0.01
CA PHE A 101 20.62 -13.46 0.84
C PHE A 101 20.53 -11.92 0.87
N ARG A 102 19.82 -11.31 -0.10
CA ARG A 102 19.56 -9.86 -0.10
C ARG A 102 18.40 -9.52 0.83
N GLY A 103 18.57 -9.81 2.12
CA GLY A 103 17.61 -9.36 3.12
C GLY A 103 17.42 -7.84 3.03
N ASN A 104 16.20 -7.36 3.27
CA ASN A 104 15.91 -5.93 3.28
C ASN A 104 16.88 -5.22 4.25
N ALA A 105 17.50 -4.11 3.79
CA ALA A 105 18.54 -3.41 4.55
C ALA A 105 18.00 -2.64 5.77
N THR A 106 16.68 -2.47 5.88
CA THR A 106 16.06 -1.76 7.00
C THR A 106 16.27 -2.49 8.33
N ARG A 107 16.24 -1.71 9.41
CA ARG A 107 16.28 -2.22 10.79
C ARG A 107 14.97 -2.88 11.22
N TYR A 108 13.87 -2.59 10.51
CA TYR A 108 12.53 -3.15 10.73
C TYR A 108 12.26 -4.43 9.90
N ARG A 109 13.30 -5.03 9.28
CA ARG A 109 13.17 -6.11 8.26
C ARG A 109 12.47 -7.40 8.72
N TYR A 110 12.25 -7.56 10.03
CA TYR A 110 11.53 -8.69 10.63
C TYR A 110 10.12 -8.34 11.12
N GLU A 111 9.64 -7.11 10.88
CA GLU A 111 8.29 -6.63 11.26
C GLU A 111 7.38 -6.50 10.03
N ALA A 112 6.07 -6.30 10.26
CA ALA A 112 5.01 -6.24 9.25
C ALA A 112 4.80 -7.51 8.43
N ASN A 113 3.59 -7.73 7.91
CA ASN A 113 3.32 -8.83 6.97
C ASN A 113 4.10 -8.68 5.64
N ARG A 114 4.14 -9.74 4.82
CA ARG A 114 4.80 -9.74 3.51
C ARG A 114 3.83 -10.16 2.40
N VAL A 115 3.96 -9.53 1.24
CA VAL A 115 3.30 -9.92 0.00
C VAL A 115 4.32 -10.64 -0.87
N VAL A 116 4.02 -11.86 -1.32
CA VAL A 116 4.99 -12.72 -2.04
C VAL A 116 5.05 -12.43 -3.55
N TYR A 117 5.33 -11.18 -3.93
CA TYR A 117 5.38 -10.74 -5.34
C TYR A 117 6.24 -11.64 -6.23
N HIS A 118 7.37 -12.15 -5.73
CA HIS A 118 8.27 -13.06 -6.43
C HIS A 118 7.70 -14.45 -6.78
N LEU A 119 6.50 -14.79 -6.30
CA LEU A 119 5.79 -16.06 -6.56
C LEU A 119 4.49 -15.87 -7.35
N MET A 120 4.08 -14.62 -7.58
CA MET A 120 2.94 -14.32 -8.42
C MET A 120 3.34 -14.54 -9.88
N ASP A 121 2.53 -15.31 -10.57
CA ASP A 121 2.56 -15.47 -12.02
C ASP A 121 1.24 -14.95 -12.61
N GLU A 122 1.14 -15.04 -13.94
CA GLU A 122 0.03 -14.53 -14.75
C GLU A 122 -1.39 -14.78 -14.17
N PRO A 123 -1.74 -15.96 -13.59
CA PRO A 123 -3.01 -16.16 -12.89
C PRO A 123 -3.26 -15.23 -11.70
N TYR A 124 -2.24 -14.98 -10.86
CA TYR A 124 -2.35 -14.07 -9.72
C TYR A 124 -2.34 -12.61 -10.17
N GLU A 125 -1.52 -12.26 -11.17
CA GLU A 125 -1.54 -10.94 -11.81
C GLU A 125 -2.95 -10.62 -12.34
N GLN A 126 -3.54 -11.55 -13.10
CA GLN A 126 -4.88 -11.44 -13.66
C GLN A 126 -5.95 -11.36 -12.57
N ALA A 127 -5.87 -12.18 -11.51
CA ALA A 127 -6.85 -12.15 -10.42
C ALA A 127 -6.85 -10.82 -9.64
N VAL A 128 -5.67 -10.23 -9.38
CA VAL A 128 -5.57 -8.89 -8.76
C VAL A 128 -6.12 -7.82 -9.70
N HIS A 129 -5.78 -7.89 -11.00
CA HIS A 129 -6.26 -6.95 -12.01
C HIS A 129 -7.79 -6.98 -12.16
N GLU A 130 -8.38 -8.16 -12.31
CA GLU A 130 -9.83 -8.36 -12.44
C GLU A 130 -10.57 -7.86 -11.19
N PHE A 131 -10.05 -8.13 -9.99
CA PHE A 131 -10.63 -7.61 -8.76
C PHE A 131 -10.61 -6.07 -8.73
N ARG A 132 -9.47 -5.44 -9.08
CA ARG A 132 -9.36 -3.97 -9.15
C ARG A 132 -10.36 -3.37 -10.16
N VAL A 133 -10.45 -3.93 -11.37
CA VAL A 133 -11.36 -3.46 -12.42
C VAL A 133 -12.83 -3.65 -12.01
N ALA A 134 -13.18 -4.76 -11.36
CA ALA A 134 -14.52 -4.99 -10.84
C ALA A 134 -14.90 -3.95 -9.77
N MET A 135 -13.97 -3.65 -8.87
CA MET A 135 -14.13 -2.63 -7.83
C MET A 135 -14.28 -1.22 -8.40
N GLU A 136 -13.45 -0.84 -9.38
CA GLU A 136 -13.53 0.43 -10.09
C GLU A 136 -14.90 0.63 -10.77
N ALA A 137 -15.45 -0.44 -11.37
CA ALA A 137 -16.73 -0.41 -12.03
C ALA A 137 -17.95 -0.47 -11.08
N LEU A 138 -17.78 -0.90 -9.82
CA LEU A 138 -18.91 -1.18 -8.92
C LEU A 138 -19.80 0.05 -8.64
N PRO A 139 -19.27 1.25 -8.29
CA PRO A 139 -20.09 2.45 -8.04
C PRO A 139 -20.82 3.01 -9.28
N SER A 140 -20.56 2.47 -10.47
CA SER A 140 -21.30 2.78 -11.70
C SER A 140 -22.42 1.77 -11.99
N ARG A 141 -22.47 0.63 -11.27
CA ARG A 141 -23.45 -0.45 -11.43
C ARG A 141 -24.50 -0.48 -10.32
N ILE A 142 -24.14 -0.01 -9.14
CA ILE A 142 -25.04 0.12 -7.99
C ILE A 142 -25.08 1.58 -7.53
N ASP A 143 -26.17 1.98 -6.90
CA ASP A 143 -26.20 3.23 -6.14
C ASP A 143 -25.26 3.11 -4.94
N PHE A 144 -24.07 3.70 -5.04
CA PHE A 144 -23.05 3.68 -3.98
C PHE A 144 -23.51 4.42 -2.72
N ALA A 145 -24.39 5.41 -2.85
CA ALA A 145 -24.99 6.12 -1.71
C ALA A 145 -26.04 5.27 -0.97
N SER A 146 -26.51 4.18 -1.56
CA SER A 146 -27.36 3.20 -0.87
C SER A 146 -26.60 2.29 0.12
N LEU A 147 -25.26 2.36 0.18
CA LEU A 147 -24.45 1.62 1.14
C LEU A 147 -24.30 2.39 2.47
N ASN A 148 -24.08 1.67 3.56
CA ASN A 148 -23.68 2.28 4.83
C ASN A 148 -22.19 2.66 4.83
N ARG A 149 -21.78 3.52 5.77
CA ARG A 149 -20.40 4.04 5.88
C ARG A 149 -19.35 2.96 6.05
N ASP A 150 -19.62 1.90 6.79
CA ASP A 150 -18.62 0.86 7.05
C ASP A 150 -18.38 0.02 5.79
N GLN A 151 -19.44 -0.24 5.02
CA GLN A 151 -19.35 -0.93 3.74
C GLN A 151 -18.63 -0.09 2.66
N GLN A 152 -18.82 1.24 2.68
CA GLN A 152 -18.05 2.17 1.84
C GLN A 152 -16.57 2.26 2.26
N LEU A 153 -16.26 2.27 3.57
CA LEU A 153 -14.90 2.25 4.07
C LEU A 153 -14.16 0.98 3.63
N ALA A 154 -14.79 -0.19 3.84
CA ALA A 154 -14.26 -1.47 3.40
C ALA A 154 -13.99 -1.50 1.89
N TYR A 155 -14.88 -0.91 1.07
CA TYR A 155 -14.67 -0.74 -0.37
C TYR A 155 -13.40 0.07 -0.69
N TRP A 156 -13.24 1.26 -0.11
CA TRP A 156 -12.09 2.13 -0.38
C TRP A 156 -10.76 1.52 0.05
N LEU A 157 -10.72 0.87 1.22
CA LEU A 157 -9.54 0.17 1.72
C LEU A 157 -9.15 -1.01 0.82
N ASN A 158 -10.11 -1.81 0.36
CA ASN A 158 -9.84 -2.93 -0.54
C ASN A 158 -9.37 -2.45 -1.92
N LEU A 159 -10.02 -1.43 -2.50
CA LEU A 159 -9.64 -0.86 -3.81
C LEU A 159 -8.22 -0.27 -3.77
N TYR A 160 -7.89 0.49 -2.70
CA TYR A 160 -6.54 1.04 -2.52
C TYR A 160 -5.50 -0.08 -2.45
N ASN A 161 -5.69 -1.06 -1.56
CA ASN A 161 -4.69 -2.10 -1.31
C ASN A 161 -4.50 -3.01 -2.54
N ALA A 162 -5.57 -3.33 -3.28
CA ALA A 162 -5.47 -4.09 -4.54
C ALA A 162 -4.71 -3.31 -5.62
N THR A 163 -5.00 -2.01 -5.78
CA THR A 163 -4.31 -1.14 -6.74
C THR A 163 -2.81 -0.99 -6.42
N VAL A 164 -2.45 -0.92 -5.14
CA VAL A 164 -1.04 -0.93 -4.69
C VAL A 164 -0.36 -2.25 -5.07
N ILE A 165 -0.98 -3.41 -4.79
CA ILE A 165 -0.42 -4.72 -5.16
C ILE A 165 -0.21 -4.81 -6.67
N GLU A 166 -1.24 -4.50 -7.47
CA GLU A 166 -1.19 -4.56 -8.94
C GLU A 166 -0.04 -3.73 -9.51
N ASN A 167 0.12 -2.49 -9.03
CA ASN A 167 1.15 -1.59 -9.54
C ASN A 167 2.57 -1.97 -9.09
N ILE A 168 2.74 -2.50 -7.87
CA ILE A 168 4.04 -3.00 -7.42
C ILE A 168 4.41 -4.28 -8.18
N LEU A 169 3.45 -5.15 -8.45
CA LEU A 169 3.63 -6.36 -9.25
C LEU A 169 4.04 -6.02 -10.69
N ALA A 170 3.34 -5.08 -11.34
CA ALA A 170 3.68 -4.55 -12.67
C ALA A 170 5.03 -3.80 -12.74
N ARG A 171 5.64 -3.50 -11.58
CA ARG A 171 6.95 -2.83 -11.44
C ARG A 171 7.99 -3.72 -10.76
N TYR A 172 7.66 -4.97 -10.47
CA TYR A 172 8.58 -5.89 -9.82
C TYR A 172 9.77 -6.17 -10.75
N PRO A 173 11.04 -6.04 -10.30
CA PRO A 173 11.48 -6.08 -8.91
C PRO A 173 11.96 -4.74 -8.33
N GLU A 174 11.31 -3.62 -8.65
CA GLU A 174 11.57 -2.35 -7.96
C GLU A 174 11.39 -2.51 -6.44
N THR A 175 12.33 -1.98 -5.66
CA THR A 175 12.38 -2.17 -4.19
C THR A 175 12.09 -0.91 -3.39
N HIS A 176 12.08 0.25 -4.03
CA HIS A 176 11.94 1.58 -3.44
C HIS A 176 10.64 2.22 -3.90
N ILE A 177 9.56 1.98 -3.15
CA ILE A 177 8.19 2.31 -3.58
C ILE A 177 7.95 3.84 -3.65
N ASP A 178 8.74 4.64 -2.93
CA ASP A 178 8.77 6.12 -3.05
C ASP A 178 9.12 6.62 -4.45
N ARG A 179 9.85 5.80 -5.23
CA ARG A 179 10.38 6.17 -6.54
C ARG A 179 9.69 5.42 -7.68
N THR A 180 8.86 4.45 -7.34
CA THR A 180 8.09 3.68 -8.31
C THR A 180 7.06 4.56 -8.99
N ARG A 181 7.01 4.47 -10.32
CA ARG A 181 6.01 5.17 -11.14
C ARG A 181 4.80 4.28 -11.33
N ALA A 182 3.60 4.87 -11.40
CA ALA A 182 2.40 4.08 -11.61
C ALA A 182 2.43 3.41 -13.00
N ALA A 183 1.84 2.22 -13.16
CA ALA A 183 1.89 1.46 -14.41
C ALA A 183 1.38 2.29 -15.61
N GLY A 184 2.10 2.24 -16.74
CA GLY A 184 1.76 3.03 -17.93
C GLY A 184 1.96 4.55 -17.85
N THR A 185 2.39 5.12 -16.72
CA THR A 185 2.56 6.56 -16.55
C THR A 185 4.01 6.99 -16.24
N SER A 186 4.26 8.29 -16.35
CA SER A 186 5.47 8.95 -15.83
C SER A 186 5.30 9.52 -14.42
N GLU A 187 4.10 9.45 -13.83
CA GLU A 187 3.78 10.00 -12.51
C GLU A 187 4.17 9.02 -11.38
N GLY A 188 4.36 9.54 -10.16
CA GLY A 188 4.65 8.72 -8.98
C GLY A 188 3.44 7.84 -8.61
N LEU A 189 3.69 6.62 -8.11
CA LEU A 189 2.65 5.62 -7.82
C LEU A 189 1.44 6.20 -7.07
N PHE A 190 1.68 6.98 -6.02
CA PHE A 190 0.60 7.45 -5.14
C PHE A 190 -0.18 8.65 -5.69
N ASP A 191 0.39 9.41 -6.63
CA ASP A 191 -0.18 10.67 -7.14
C ASP A 191 -0.83 10.53 -8.52
N ALA A 192 -0.40 9.53 -9.31
CA ALA A 192 -0.92 9.26 -10.64
C ALA A 192 -2.42 8.94 -10.64
N LYS A 193 -3.15 9.48 -11.62
CA LYS A 193 -4.59 9.23 -11.82
C LYS A 193 -4.86 7.88 -12.50
N ILE A 194 -4.60 6.80 -11.78
CA ILE A 194 -4.67 5.40 -12.29
C ILE A 194 -6.02 4.71 -12.08
N LEU A 195 -6.98 5.35 -11.42
CA LEU A 195 -8.34 4.84 -11.21
C LEU A 195 -9.38 5.83 -11.74
N ASN A 196 -10.53 5.32 -12.19
CA ASN A 196 -11.67 6.11 -12.64
C ASN A 196 -12.98 5.54 -12.05
N VAL A 197 -13.38 6.05 -10.88
CA VAL A 197 -14.57 5.58 -10.16
C VAL A 197 -15.73 6.54 -10.44
N SER A 198 -16.87 6.04 -10.93
CA SER A 198 -18.04 6.86 -11.31
C SER A 198 -17.74 8.05 -12.25
N GLY A 199 -16.71 7.96 -13.09
CA GLY A 199 -16.27 9.05 -13.98
C GLY A 199 -15.29 10.04 -13.35
N VAL A 200 -14.90 9.84 -12.08
CA VAL A 200 -13.94 10.66 -11.34
C VAL A 200 -12.55 10.03 -11.43
N PRO A 201 -11.55 10.69 -12.05
CA PRO A 201 -10.18 10.21 -12.06
C PRO A 201 -9.52 10.42 -10.69
N LEU A 202 -9.04 9.33 -10.09
CA LEU A 202 -8.51 9.26 -8.72
C LEU A 202 -7.08 8.69 -8.72
N SER A 203 -6.27 9.20 -7.80
CA SER A 203 -5.02 8.58 -7.35
C SER A 203 -5.21 7.84 -6.03
N LEU A 204 -4.20 7.07 -5.63
CA LEU A 204 -4.15 6.43 -4.30
C LEU A 204 -4.18 7.48 -3.18
N ASN A 205 -3.50 8.62 -3.36
CA ASN A 205 -3.56 9.75 -2.41
C ASN A 205 -4.93 10.43 -2.40
N ASP A 206 -5.70 10.47 -3.50
CA ASP A 206 -7.08 10.95 -3.43
C ASP A 206 -7.96 10.04 -2.58
N ILE A 207 -7.89 8.72 -2.78
CA ILE A 207 -8.67 7.75 -1.99
C ILE A 207 -8.33 7.89 -0.50
N ARG A 208 -7.05 7.97 -0.17
CA ARG A 208 -6.59 8.05 1.23
C ARG A 208 -6.88 9.40 1.87
N LEU A 209 -6.35 10.48 1.29
CA LEU A 209 -6.32 11.81 1.92
C LEU A 209 -7.53 12.69 1.57
N ASN A 210 -8.12 12.52 0.38
CA ASN A 210 -9.20 13.39 -0.11
C ASN A 210 -10.60 12.76 0.04
N ILE A 211 -10.70 11.43 0.06
CA ILE A 211 -11.93 10.68 0.34
C ILE A 211 -11.92 10.22 1.80
N VAL A 212 -11.08 9.25 2.16
CA VAL A 212 -11.24 8.53 3.44
C VAL A 212 -10.93 9.40 4.65
N TYR A 213 -9.78 10.10 4.69
CA TYR A 213 -9.43 10.95 5.83
C TYR A 213 -10.36 12.17 6.00
N ARG A 214 -11.18 12.52 4.99
CA ARG A 214 -12.18 13.60 5.09
C ARG A 214 -13.57 13.12 5.49
N LEU A 215 -13.90 11.87 5.17
CA LEU A 215 -15.22 11.32 5.43
C LEU A 215 -15.30 10.55 6.74
N TRP A 216 -14.23 9.89 7.18
CA TRP A 216 -14.16 9.17 8.45
C TRP A 216 -13.22 9.89 9.41
N ASP A 217 -13.81 10.62 10.36
CA ASP A 217 -13.11 11.32 11.45
C ASP A 217 -12.72 10.34 12.57
N ASP A 218 -11.86 9.38 12.23
CA ASP A 218 -11.38 8.34 13.15
C ASP A 218 -9.94 7.93 12.73
N PRO A 219 -8.91 8.13 13.59
CA PRO A 219 -7.52 7.84 13.23
C PRO A 219 -7.25 6.36 12.92
N ARG A 220 -8.14 5.43 13.29
CA ARG A 220 -7.99 4.00 12.99
C ARG A 220 -7.96 3.73 11.48
N VAL A 221 -8.61 4.56 10.65
CA VAL A 221 -8.63 4.35 9.19
C VAL A 221 -7.25 4.41 8.55
N MET A 222 -6.29 5.09 9.17
CA MET A 222 -4.88 5.12 8.73
C MET A 222 -4.29 3.71 8.62
N TYR A 223 -4.65 2.80 9.52
CA TYR A 223 -4.11 1.44 9.56
C TYR A 223 -4.71 0.48 8.53
N GLY A 224 -5.66 0.94 7.73
CA GLY A 224 -6.21 0.21 6.60
C GLY A 224 -5.39 0.33 5.31
N PHE A 225 -4.50 1.33 5.22
CA PHE A 225 -3.74 1.65 4.03
C PHE A 225 -2.34 1.02 4.05
N HIS A 226 -2.16 -0.07 3.29
CA HIS A 226 -0.84 -0.67 3.07
C HIS A 226 -0.19 -0.07 1.82
N SER A 227 0.91 0.67 1.98
CA SER A 227 1.60 1.31 0.85
C SER A 227 2.59 0.39 0.11
N GLY A 228 2.57 -0.92 0.39
CA GLY A 228 3.49 -1.90 -0.21
C GLY A 228 4.87 -1.96 0.44
N THR A 229 5.10 -1.17 1.49
CA THR A 229 6.41 -1.04 2.15
C THR A 229 6.41 -1.70 3.53
N ILE A 230 7.59 -2.11 4.01
CA ILE A 230 7.76 -2.59 5.39
C ILE A 230 7.33 -1.53 6.39
N GLY A 231 7.53 -0.23 6.09
CA GLY A 231 7.24 0.88 7.01
C GLY A 231 5.75 1.17 7.23
N SER A 232 4.89 0.63 6.37
CA SER A 232 3.44 0.88 6.40
C SER A 232 2.67 -0.06 7.34
N PRO A 233 1.39 0.24 7.65
CA PRO A 233 0.48 -0.71 8.26
C PRO A 233 0.48 -2.07 7.54
N SER A 234 0.37 -3.16 8.30
CA SER A 234 0.39 -4.50 7.71
C SER A 234 -0.82 -4.75 6.84
N ILE A 235 -0.59 -5.28 5.64
CA ILE A 235 -1.66 -5.88 4.85
C ILE A 235 -2.24 -7.11 5.55
N LEU A 236 -3.55 -7.32 5.45
CA LEU A 236 -4.27 -8.45 6.04
C LEU A 236 -4.33 -9.65 5.08
N ARG A 237 -4.43 -10.87 5.64
CA ARG A 237 -4.70 -12.12 4.89
C ARG A 237 -6.20 -12.30 4.52
N SER A 238 -6.95 -11.21 4.49
CA SER A 238 -8.40 -11.19 4.31
C SER A 238 -8.83 -9.78 3.97
N ALA A 239 -9.80 -9.62 3.07
CA ALA A 239 -10.34 -8.33 2.70
C ALA A 239 -11.00 -7.62 3.90
N PHE A 240 -11.07 -6.29 3.87
CA PHE A 240 -11.95 -5.54 4.76
C PHE A 240 -13.41 -5.83 4.39
N THR A 241 -14.30 -5.99 5.37
CA THR A 241 -15.75 -6.12 5.13
C THR A 241 -16.50 -5.11 5.99
N GLY A 242 -17.66 -4.59 5.54
CA GLY A 242 -18.39 -3.57 6.31
C GLY A 242 -18.71 -4.03 7.74
N ARG A 243 -19.02 -5.31 7.94
CA ARG A 243 -19.29 -5.90 9.27
C ARG A 243 -18.06 -5.95 10.20
N THR A 244 -16.85 -5.98 9.66
CA THR A 244 -15.61 -6.25 10.45
C THR A 244 -14.52 -5.21 10.28
N VAL A 245 -14.78 -4.12 9.53
CA VAL A 245 -13.75 -3.15 9.15
C VAL A 245 -13.08 -2.53 10.38
N TRP A 246 -13.86 -2.12 11.39
CA TRP A 246 -13.32 -1.55 12.62
C TRP A 246 -12.48 -2.55 13.42
N ASP A 247 -12.96 -3.78 13.65
CA ASP A 247 -12.17 -4.84 14.29
C ASP A 247 -10.86 -5.16 13.53
N GLN A 248 -10.86 -5.02 12.20
CA GLN A 248 -9.68 -5.20 11.36
C GLN A 248 -8.70 -4.05 11.51
N LEU A 249 -9.20 -2.81 11.54
CA LEU A 249 -8.40 -1.60 11.79
C LEU A 249 -7.81 -1.58 13.20
N ASP A 250 -8.58 -1.95 14.23
CA ASP A 250 -8.11 -2.05 15.62
C ASP A 250 -6.98 -3.08 15.79
N ARG A 251 -7.08 -4.24 15.12
CA ARG A 251 -6.01 -5.24 15.10
C ARG A 251 -4.76 -4.76 14.36
N ASN A 252 -4.92 -4.01 13.27
CA ASN A 252 -3.80 -3.40 12.57
C ASN A 252 -3.17 -2.25 13.35
N ALA A 253 -3.96 -1.44 14.07
CA ALA A 253 -3.49 -0.40 14.98
C ALA A 253 -2.62 -1.01 16.08
N ALA A 254 -3.11 -2.07 16.73
CA ALA A 254 -2.37 -2.79 17.76
C ALA A 254 -1.07 -3.44 17.24
N GLU A 255 -1.06 -4.04 16.04
CA GLU A 255 0.19 -4.57 15.46
C GLU A 255 1.17 -3.44 15.09
N PHE A 256 0.67 -2.36 14.48
CA PHE A 256 1.50 -1.26 14.01
C PHE A 256 2.12 -0.47 15.18
N ILE A 257 1.31 -0.01 16.14
CA ILE A 257 1.78 0.79 17.28
C ILE A 257 2.82 0.03 18.11
N ASN A 258 2.66 -1.29 18.27
CA ASN A 258 3.59 -2.10 19.06
C ASN A 258 4.86 -2.54 18.32
N SER A 259 5.03 -2.12 17.08
CA SER A 259 6.25 -2.34 16.29
C SER A 259 7.21 -1.16 16.34
N LEU A 260 8.48 -1.38 16.00
CA LEU A 260 9.51 -0.34 15.90
C LEU A 260 9.27 0.60 14.71
N ARG A 261 8.60 0.14 13.65
CA ARG A 261 8.16 1.02 12.54
C ARG A 261 7.02 1.97 12.93
N GLY A 262 6.25 1.65 13.98
CA GLY A 262 5.14 2.46 14.46
C GLY A 262 5.53 3.42 15.58
N VAL A 263 6.17 2.90 16.63
CA VAL A 263 6.68 3.65 17.79
C VAL A 263 8.02 3.07 18.21
N GLU A 264 9.04 3.92 18.36
CA GLU A 264 10.38 3.57 18.85
C GLU A 264 10.91 4.63 19.82
N LEU A 265 11.29 4.23 21.04
CA LEU A 265 12.07 5.08 21.95
C LEU A 265 13.51 5.32 21.44
N ALA A 266 13.84 6.58 21.21
CA ALA A 266 15.23 7.05 21.08
C ALA A 266 15.78 7.50 22.44
N ARG A 267 16.96 8.15 22.48
CA ARG A 267 17.60 8.52 23.75
C ARG A 267 16.83 9.57 24.56
N ASP A 268 16.20 10.50 23.85
CA ASP A 268 15.61 11.74 24.35
C ASP A 268 14.30 12.11 23.64
N THR A 269 13.82 11.27 22.72
CA THR A 269 12.59 11.47 21.94
C THR A 269 11.86 10.14 21.75
N VAL A 270 10.53 10.19 21.57
CA VAL A 270 9.76 9.06 21.04
C VAL A 270 9.61 9.27 19.55
N ARG A 271 10.18 8.39 18.74
CA ARG A 271 10.09 8.43 17.29
C ARG A 271 8.89 7.61 16.85
N VAL A 272 8.06 8.16 15.96
CA VAL A 272 6.84 7.54 15.46
C VAL A 272 6.80 7.59 13.94
N SER A 273 5.92 6.80 13.33
CA SER A 273 5.79 6.75 11.87
C SER A 273 5.45 8.11 11.24
N SER A 274 6.00 8.40 10.04
CA SER A 274 5.57 9.53 9.21
C SER A 274 4.07 9.48 8.87
N LEU A 275 3.43 8.30 8.94
CA LEU A 275 1.97 8.14 8.85
C LEU A 275 1.21 9.10 9.80
N TYR A 276 1.74 9.39 10.98
CA TYR A 276 1.10 10.28 11.94
C TYR A 276 1.23 11.76 11.58
N SER A 277 2.27 12.19 10.86
CA SER A 277 2.35 13.57 10.36
C SER A 277 1.50 13.77 9.10
N GLU A 278 1.39 12.75 8.27
CA GLU A 278 0.41 12.72 7.16
C GLU A 278 -1.04 12.74 7.65
N GLY A 279 -1.33 12.04 8.76
CA GLY A 279 -2.62 11.99 9.43
C GLY A 279 -2.86 13.07 10.49
N ALA A 280 -2.06 14.14 10.53
CA ALA A 280 -2.08 15.13 11.63
C ALA A 280 -3.45 15.81 11.85
N HIS A 281 -4.35 15.81 10.87
CA HIS A 281 -5.72 16.32 11.03
C HIS A 281 -6.50 15.61 12.16
N PHE A 282 -6.26 14.31 12.38
CA PHE A 282 -6.91 13.53 13.45
C PHE A 282 -6.43 13.89 14.86
N PHE A 283 -5.39 14.74 14.98
CA PHE A 283 -4.75 15.09 16.26
C PHE A 283 -4.65 16.63 16.39
N PRO A 284 -5.76 17.35 16.68
CA PRO A 284 -5.76 18.81 16.83
C PRO A 284 -4.74 19.36 17.85
N ASP A 285 -4.57 18.70 19.00
CA ASP A 285 -3.41 18.87 19.88
C ASP A 285 -2.45 17.71 19.63
N TYR A 286 -1.58 17.88 18.64
CA TYR A 286 -0.81 16.81 18.01
C TYR A 286 -0.10 15.88 19.01
N ASP A 287 0.61 16.43 19.99
CA ASP A 287 1.38 15.63 20.96
C ASP A 287 0.46 14.95 21.99
N ALA A 288 -0.62 15.61 22.44
CA ALA A 288 -1.52 15.08 23.45
C ALA A 288 -2.46 14.01 22.89
N ASP A 289 -3.14 14.31 21.78
CA ASP A 289 -4.12 13.44 21.14
C ASP A 289 -3.43 12.19 20.57
N LEU A 290 -2.24 12.35 19.96
CA LEU A 290 -1.45 11.22 19.47
C LEU A 290 -0.96 10.35 20.64
N ARG A 291 -0.53 10.93 21.77
CA ARG A 291 -0.16 10.14 22.96
C ARG A 291 -1.34 9.31 23.47
N GLN A 292 -2.53 9.89 23.55
CA GLN A 292 -3.75 9.18 23.96
C GLN A 292 -4.11 8.05 22.98
N HIS A 293 -4.03 8.31 21.67
CA HIS A 293 -4.27 7.31 20.63
C HIS A 293 -3.25 6.16 20.70
N LEU A 294 -1.96 6.45 20.79
CA LEU A 294 -0.90 5.44 20.94
C LEU A 294 -1.10 4.60 22.22
N ALA A 295 -1.42 5.25 23.34
CA ALA A 295 -1.65 4.56 24.62
C ALA A 295 -2.86 3.62 24.58
N THR A 296 -3.86 3.88 23.74
CA THR A 296 -5.06 3.01 23.57
C THR A 296 -4.72 1.62 23.03
N TYR A 297 -3.65 1.51 22.23
CA TYR A 297 -3.21 0.23 21.62
C TYR A 297 -1.86 -0.27 22.12
N ALA A 298 -1.15 0.50 22.93
CA ALA A 298 0.16 0.15 23.47
C ALA A 298 0.06 -1.10 24.38
N ASN A 299 0.93 -2.08 24.12
CA ASN A 299 1.22 -3.15 25.06
C ASN A 299 2.19 -2.66 26.15
N ALA A 300 2.42 -3.47 27.18
CA ALA A 300 3.26 -3.10 28.32
C ALA A 300 4.67 -2.59 27.97
N ALA A 301 5.28 -3.07 26.89
CA ALA A 301 6.61 -2.59 26.46
C ALA A 301 6.51 -1.21 25.80
N THR A 302 5.55 -1.02 24.88
CA THR A 302 5.31 0.28 24.23
C THR A 302 4.82 1.33 25.21
N THR A 303 3.99 0.96 26.21
CA THR A 303 3.56 1.86 27.28
C THR A 303 4.76 2.40 28.07
N ALA A 304 5.68 1.52 28.51
CA ALA A 304 6.87 1.92 29.25
C ALA A 304 7.82 2.85 28.45
N GLU A 305 7.79 2.77 27.11
CA GLU A 305 8.50 3.71 26.23
C GLU A 305 7.80 5.09 26.18
N LEU A 306 6.46 5.11 26.15
CA LEU A 306 5.65 6.34 26.13
C LEU A 306 5.65 7.09 27.47
N ASP A 307 5.68 6.39 28.61
CA ASP A 307 5.48 6.94 29.97
C ASP A 307 6.46 8.08 30.35
N ASN A 308 7.63 8.15 29.72
CA ASN A 308 8.68 9.14 30.03
C ASN A 308 8.33 10.59 29.60
N ASN A 309 7.16 10.81 28.99
CA ASN A 309 6.69 12.10 28.47
C ASN A 309 7.71 12.86 27.58
N LEU A 310 8.55 12.10 26.86
CA LEU A 310 9.50 12.64 25.88
C LEU A 310 8.75 13.22 24.67
N PRO A 311 9.31 14.23 23.99
CA PRO A 311 8.71 14.82 22.79
C PRO A 311 8.58 13.79 21.67
N ILE A 312 7.49 13.89 20.90
CA ILE A 312 7.23 13.00 19.76
C ILE A 312 7.88 13.57 18.48
N GLN A 313 8.43 12.67 17.65
CA GLN A 313 8.98 12.99 16.33
C GLN A 313 8.46 12.01 15.29
N ALA A 314 7.66 12.47 14.32
CA ALA A 314 7.09 11.66 13.25
C ALA A 314 8.07 11.50 12.06
N ASP A 315 9.18 10.80 12.30
CA ASP A 315 10.31 10.63 11.38
C ASP A 315 10.72 9.16 11.14
N VAL A 316 9.91 8.19 11.62
CA VAL A 316 10.12 6.76 11.30
C VAL A 316 9.49 6.44 9.95
N GLU A 317 10.35 6.20 8.96
CA GLU A 317 9.91 5.91 7.61
C GLU A 317 10.79 4.83 6.96
N THR A 318 10.18 3.96 6.16
CA THR A 318 10.93 3.11 5.21
C THR A 318 10.09 2.75 3.99
N TRP A 319 10.59 3.13 2.82
CA TRP A 319 9.96 2.89 1.52
C TRP A 319 10.38 1.57 0.85
N LEU A 320 11.09 0.72 1.58
CA LEU A 320 11.54 -0.57 1.05
C LEU A 320 10.38 -1.58 1.02
N ILE A 321 10.24 -2.26 -0.11
CA ILE A 321 9.16 -3.22 -0.42
C ILE A 321 8.93 -4.27 0.69
N ALA A 322 7.66 -4.56 0.98
CA ALA A 322 7.21 -5.60 1.89
C ALA A 322 7.22 -7.01 1.27
N ASP A 323 8.31 -7.38 0.58
CA ASP A 323 8.51 -8.70 -0.03
C ASP A 323 9.49 -9.56 0.79
N MET A 324 9.42 -10.89 0.64
CA MET A 324 10.33 -11.83 1.31
C MET A 324 11.74 -11.80 0.73
N THR A 325 11.89 -11.59 -0.59
CA THR A 325 13.18 -11.60 -1.30
C THR A 325 13.77 -10.21 -1.48
N ASN A 326 12.99 -9.17 -1.18
CA ASN A 326 13.34 -7.76 -1.38
C ASN A 326 13.76 -7.49 -2.84
N GLY A 327 12.88 -7.85 -3.79
CA GLY A 327 13.12 -7.58 -5.21
C GLY A 327 14.22 -8.45 -5.82
N VAL A 328 14.35 -9.72 -5.42
CA VAL A 328 15.28 -10.66 -6.06
C VAL A 328 14.52 -11.66 -6.90
N ILE A 329 14.59 -11.48 -8.21
CA ILE A 329 14.08 -12.46 -9.18
C ILE A 329 15.13 -13.58 -9.32
N GLY A 330 14.86 -14.71 -8.69
CA GLY A 330 15.60 -15.97 -8.86
C GLY A 330 16.57 -16.33 -7.73
N CYS A 331 16.48 -17.58 -7.28
CA CYS A 331 17.41 -18.22 -6.34
C CYS A 331 18.72 -18.67 -7.03
N GLY A 332 19.37 -17.77 -7.77
CA GLY A 332 20.53 -18.10 -8.61
C GLY A 332 21.83 -18.35 -7.80
N GLY A 333 22.24 -19.62 -7.69
CA GLY A 333 23.55 -20.01 -7.15
C GLY A 333 24.18 -21.12 -7.99
N GLY A 334 25.37 -20.87 -8.55
CA GLY A 334 26.06 -21.83 -9.42
C GLY A 334 26.53 -23.08 -8.68
N GLY A 335 25.78 -24.17 -8.78
CA GLY A 335 26.18 -25.52 -8.38
C GLY A 335 25.68 -26.51 -9.43
N SER A 336 26.54 -27.43 -9.86
CA SER A 336 26.19 -28.44 -10.88
C SER A 336 24.97 -29.26 -10.47
N PRO A 337 24.10 -29.66 -11.41
CA PRO A 337 22.88 -30.40 -11.09
C PRO A 337 23.21 -31.75 -10.44
N VAL A 338 22.85 -31.91 -9.17
CA VAL A 338 22.85 -33.21 -8.51
C VAL A 338 21.59 -33.95 -8.96
N GLN A 339 21.76 -34.94 -9.85
CA GLN A 339 20.67 -35.83 -10.22
C GLN A 339 20.26 -36.71 -9.03
N VAL A 340 19.18 -36.33 -8.36
CA VAL A 340 18.45 -37.24 -7.46
C VAL A 340 17.46 -38.03 -8.30
N SER A 341 17.88 -39.23 -8.71
CA SER A 341 16.99 -40.22 -9.31
C SER A 341 16.19 -40.93 -8.23
N GLN A 342 14.86 -40.81 -8.26
CA GLN A 342 13.95 -41.77 -7.62
C GLN A 342 12.84 -42.17 -8.59
N PRO A 343 12.48 -43.47 -8.68
CA PRO A 343 11.53 -43.96 -9.67
C PRO A 343 10.08 -43.86 -9.17
N ILE A 344 9.31 -42.91 -9.71
CA ILE A 344 7.84 -42.90 -9.60
C ILE A 344 7.22 -42.57 -10.96
N GLY A 345 6.63 -43.58 -11.60
CA GLY A 345 5.71 -43.41 -12.73
C GLY A 345 6.32 -42.95 -14.07
N THR A 346 5.49 -42.99 -15.11
CA THR A 346 5.90 -42.79 -16.52
C THR A 346 5.76 -41.36 -17.05
N ASN A 347 5.27 -40.40 -16.26
CA ASN A 347 5.18 -38.99 -16.67
C ASN A 347 6.24 -38.13 -15.94
N ARG A 348 7.24 -37.68 -16.70
CA ARG A 348 8.25 -36.73 -16.23
C ARG A 348 7.72 -35.29 -16.33
N VAL A 349 7.32 -34.70 -15.22
CA VAL A 349 7.21 -33.23 -15.12
C VAL A 349 8.61 -32.66 -14.89
N ASN A 350 9.05 -31.75 -15.76
CA ASN A 350 10.36 -31.13 -15.69
C ASN A 350 10.30 -29.88 -14.80
N LEU A 351 10.92 -29.93 -13.61
CA LEU A 351 10.86 -28.89 -12.58
C LEU A 351 12.11 -27.97 -12.54
N ASN A 352 12.88 -27.91 -13.63
CA ASN A 352 14.21 -27.27 -13.67
C ASN A 352 14.23 -25.72 -13.64
N ASN A 353 13.40 -25.04 -12.83
CA ASN A 353 13.53 -23.58 -12.63
C ASN A 353 13.01 -22.99 -11.28
N LEU A 354 12.84 -23.79 -10.23
CA LEU A 354 12.40 -23.31 -8.89
C LEU A 354 13.33 -23.78 -7.76
N ASP A 355 14.65 -23.55 -7.91
CA ASP A 355 15.67 -24.11 -7.03
C ASP A 355 15.97 -23.23 -5.79
N CYS A 356 14.95 -22.95 -4.98
CA CYS A 356 15.06 -22.17 -3.75
C CYS A 356 15.33 -23.05 -2.50
N TYR A 357 16.45 -23.78 -2.51
CA TYR A 357 16.86 -24.57 -1.35
C TYR A 357 17.17 -23.69 -0.13
N THR A 358 16.61 -24.08 1.03
CA THR A 358 16.69 -23.42 2.36
C THR A 358 15.75 -22.24 2.64
N MET A 359 14.49 -22.31 2.19
CA MET A 359 13.42 -21.59 2.91
C MET A 359 13.28 -22.12 4.35
N PRO A 360 13.00 -21.26 5.36
CA PRO A 360 12.59 -21.71 6.70
C PRO A 360 11.35 -22.61 6.62
N THR A 361 11.17 -23.52 7.58
CA THR A 361 10.07 -24.51 7.56
C THR A 361 8.69 -23.88 7.34
N THR A 362 8.42 -22.72 7.96
CA THR A 362 7.17 -21.96 7.76
C THR A 362 7.01 -21.46 6.32
N GLY A 363 8.09 -21.02 5.67
CA GLY A 363 8.09 -20.63 4.26
C GLY A 363 7.90 -21.83 3.34
N ARG A 364 8.48 -22.99 3.67
CA ARG A 364 8.23 -24.24 2.92
C ARG A 364 6.78 -24.70 3.05
N ILE A 365 6.20 -24.66 4.25
CA ILE A 365 4.79 -24.99 4.47
C ILE A 365 3.87 -24.01 3.74
N LEU A 366 4.21 -22.72 3.70
CA LEU A 366 3.47 -21.75 2.89
C LEU A 366 3.60 -22.04 1.39
N MET A 367 4.80 -22.35 0.88
CA MET A 367 4.97 -22.77 -0.53
C MET A 367 4.15 -24.01 -0.86
N GLU A 368 4.20 -25.02 -0.01
CA GLU A 368 3.46 -26.27 -0.15
C GLU A 368 1.95 -25.97 -0.19
N HIS A 369 1.44 -25.16 0.74
CA HIS A 369 0.04 -24.73 0.77
C HIS A 369 -0.37 -23.85 -0.43
N VAL A 370 0.47 -22.90 -0.88
CA VAL A 370 0.19 -22.05 -2.05
C VAL A 370 0.21 -22.87 -3.34
N ILE A 371 1.09 -23.87 -3.46
CA ILE A 371 1.13 -24.78 -4.60
C ILE A 371 -0.07 -25.74 -4.57
N GLU A 372 -0.40 -26.31 -3.42
CA GLU A 372 -1.59 -27.16 -3.24
C GLU A 372 -2.88 -26.41 -3.56
N ARG A 373 -3.03 -25.19 -3.03
CA ARG A 373 -4.23 -24.36 -3.25
C ARG A 373 -4.32 -23.78 -4.66
N ARG A 374 -3.19 -23.46 -5.29
CA ARG A 374 -3.10 -23.24 -6.74
C ARG A 374 -3.60 -24.46 -7.52
N ILE A 375 -3.19 -25.66 -7.15
CA ILE A 375 -3.66 -26.92 -7.77
C ILE A 375 -5.15 -27.14 -7.52
N GLU A 376 -5.69 -26.77 -6.36
CA GLU A 376 -7.12 -26.79 -6.06
C GLU A 376 -7.90 -25.78 -6.92
N MET A 377 -7.47 -24.52 -7.00
CA MET A 377 -8.06 -23.50 -7.89
C MET A 377 -8.09 -23.97 -9.36
N TYR A 378 -6.99 -24.55 -9.86
CA TYR A 378 -6.94 -25.14 -11.21
C TYR A 378 -7.88 -26.34 -11.37
N ARG A 379 -8.06 -27.19 -10.34
CA ARG A 379 -8.91 -28.39 -10.39
C ARG A 379 -10.41 -28.07 -10.28
N ASN A 380 -10.77 -27.06 -9.50
CA ASN A 380 -12.14 -26.63 -9.31
C ASN A 380 -12.63 -25.71 -10.46
N GLY A 381 -11.71 -25.19 -11.27
CA GLY A 381 -12.01 -24.21 -12.32
C GLY A 381 -12.30 -22.81 -11.76
N GLU A 382 -11.92 -22.53 -10.51
CA GLU A 382 -12.28 -21.31 -9.76
C GLU A 382 -11.43 -20.08 -10.14
N ILE A 383 -10.80 -20.10 -11.31
CA ILE A 383 -10.17 -18.94 -11.93
C ILE A 383 -11.29 -18.08 -12.55
N GLY A 384 -11.70 -17.03 -11.84
CA GLY A 384 -12.56 -15.97 -12.39
C GLY A 384 -14.07 -16.29 -12.52
N ILE A 385 -14.61 -17.34 -11.88
CA ILE A 385 -16.06 -17.63 -11.94
C ILE A 385 -16.84 -16.72 -10.99
N VAL A 386 -17.33 -15.60 -11.53
CA VAL A 386 -18.16 -14.63 -10.81
C VAL A 386 -19.65 -14.93 -11.02
N ARG A 387 -20.33 -15.53 -10.01
CA ARG A 387 -21.69 -16.09 -10.11
C ARG A 387 -22.78 -15.03 -10.33
N THR A 388 -23.67 -15.23 -11.31
CA THR A 388 -24.80 -14.33 -11.59
C THR A 388 -25.93 -14.43 -10.57
N ILE A 389 -26.60 -13.30 -10.30
CA ILE A 389 -27.96 -13.24 -9.73
C ILE A 389 -28.90 -12.74 -10.83
N ASP A 390 -29.91 -13.54 -11.18
CA ASP A 390 -31.03 -13.06 -11.99
C ASP A 390 -31.92 -12.16 -11.14
N LEU A 391 -32.17 -10.93 -11.60
CA LEU A 391 -33.18 -10.06 -11.00
C LEU A 391 -34.57 -10.47 -11.53
N PRO A 392 -35.57 -10.70 -10.66
CA PRO A 392 -36.92 -11.00 -11.12
C PRO A 392 -37.51 -9.78 -11.83
N THR A 393 -37.83 -9.93 -13.10
CA THR A 393 -38.63 -8.94 -13.84
C THR A 393 -40.06 -8.97 -13.32
N THR A 394 -40.59 -7.83 -12.90
CA THR A 394 -42.01 -7.66 -12.60
C THR A 394 -42.81 -7.76 -13.90
N ASP A 395 -43.43 -8.91 -14.13
CA ASP A 395 -44.47 -9.10 -15.14
C ASP A 395 -45.83 -9.12 -14.41
N ASP A 396 -46.78 -8.31 -14.86
CA ASP A 396 -48.00 -7.99 -14.10
C ASP A 396 -49.00 -9.16 -14.07
N GLY A 397 -49.07 -9.86 -12.94
CA GLY A 397 -50.05 -10.92 -12.66
C GLY A 397 -50.70 -10.78 -11.27
N PRO A 398 -52.00 -11.04 -11.11
CA PRO A 398 -52.71 -10.82 -9.84
C PRO A 398 -52.27 -11.83 -8.76
N ALA A 399 -51.96 -11.30 -7.57
CA ALA A 399 -51.33 -12.04 -6.48
C ALA A 399 -52.25 -13.06 -5.77
N PRO A 400 -51.71 -14.22 -5.33
CA PRO A 400 -52.32 -15.00 -4.25
C PRO A 400 -52.06 -14.36 -2.87
N ALA A 401 -52.99 -14.59 -1.94
CA ALA A 401 -53.02 -13.99 -0.60
C ALA A 401 -51.96 -14.57 0.39
N PRO A 402 -51.70 -13.92 1.53
CA PRO A 402 -50.37 -13.91 2.15
C PRO A 402 -50.08 -15.04 3.15
N VAL A 403 -48.79 -15.36 3.30
CA VAL A 403 -48.19 -15.98 4.49
C VAL A 403 -46.91 -15.21 4.85
N GLN A 404 -46.78 -14.82 6.13
CA GLN A 404 -45.62 -14.14 6.72
C GLN A 404 -45.67 -14.32 8.26
N PRO A 405 -44.57 -14.10 9.01
CA PRO A 405 -43.13 -14.14 8.67
C PRO A 405 -42.35 -15.02 9.72
N GLN A 406 -41.03 -15.03 9.97
CA GLN A 406 -39.82 -14.34 9.49
C GLN A 406 -38.66 -15.37 9.31
N GLY A 407 -37.58 -14.97 8.61
CA GLY A 407 -36.27 -15.62 8.61
C GLY A 407 -35.35 -14.87 7.63
N GLU A 408 -34.34 -14.16 8.13
CA GLU A 408 -33.65 -13.09 7.39
C GLU A 408 -32.59 -13.60 6.39
N ASP A 409 -32.83 -13.35 5.09
CA ASP A 409 -31.79 -13.27 4.07
C ASP A 409 -31.63 -11.80 3.63
N ALA A 410 -30.45 -11.22 3.87
CA ALA A 410 -30.12 -9.86 3.41
C ALA A 410 -29.68 -9.88 1.94
N PRO A 411 -30.02 -8.85 1.13
CA PRO A 411 -29.63 -8.80 -0.28
C PRO A 411 -28.12 -8.57 -0.45
N VAL A 412 -27.39 -9.64 -0.73
CA VAL A 412 -25.96 -9.63 -1.08
C VAL A 412 -25.79 -9.05 -2.48
N ILE A 413 -24.95 -8.03 -2.63
CA ILE A 413 -24.57 -7.51 -3.95
C ILE A 413 -23.49 -8.43 -4.53
N ASN A 414 -23.95 -9.43 -5.27
CA ASN A 414 -23.07 -10.34 -6.00
C ASN A 414 -22.64 -9.70 -7.33
N MET A 415 -21.35 -9.74 -7.63
CA MET A 415 -20.80 -9.18 -8.87
C MET A 415 -20.94 -10.19 -10.02
N SER A 416 -21.00 -9.73 -11.27
CA SER A 416 -20.75 -10.53 -12.49
C SER A 416 -20.40 -9.61 -13.67
N PRO A 417 -19.52 -10.01 -14.60
CA PRO A 417 -19.29 -9.32 -15.87
C PRO A 417 -19.95 -10.04 -17.07
N THR A 418 -20.38 -9.27 -18.06
CA THR A 418 -20.90 -9.79 -19.34
C THR A 418 -19.78 -10.06 -20.34
N PHE A 419 -19.69 -11.28 -20.87
CA PHE A 419 -18.74 -11.63 -21.94
C PHE A 419 -19.28 -11.28 -23.33
N GLY A 420 -18.55 -10.45 -24.07
CA GLY A 420 -18.72 -10.29 -25.51
C GLY A 420 -18.03 -11.44 -26.26
N GLY A 421 -18.78 -12.49 -26.60
CA GLY A 421 -18.24 -13.67 -27.26
C GLY A 421 -17.66 -13.40 -28.65
N ARG A 422 -16.40 -13.77 -28.88
CA ARG A 422 -15.88 -14.07 -30.24
C ARG A 422 -15.96 -15.58 -30.48
N THR A 423 -16.62 -15.96 -31.57
CA THR A 423 -16.69 -17.34 -32.05
C THR A 423 -15.29 -17.87 -32.43
N PRO A 424 -14.93 -19.11 -32.06
CA PRO A 424 -13.72 -19.74 -32.55
C PRO A 424 -13.84 -20.06 -34.05
N ALA A 425 -12.79 -19.80 -34.82
CA ALA A 425 -12.70 -20.28 -36.19
C ALA A 425 -12.57 -21.82 -36.20
N GLN A 426 -13.39 -22.47 -37.02
CA GLN A 426 -13.29 -23.92 -37.23
C GLN A 426 -12.07 -24.23 -38.11
N ASN A 427 -11.07 -24.91 -37.54
CA ASN A 427 -10.10 -25.64 -38.36
C ASN A 427 -10.82 -26.84 -38.98
N ARG A 428 -10.86 -26.87 -40.31
CA ARG A 428 -11.40 -27.99 -41.09
C ARG A 428 -10.26 -28.65 -41.85
N GLU A 429 -9.83 -29.81 -41.37
CA GLU A 429 -9.12 -30.76 -42.21
C GLU A 429 -10.12 -31.31 -43.22
N ASP A 430 -9.80 -31.22 -44.51
CA ASP A 430 -10.42 -32.01 -45.58
C ASP A 430 -9.39 -32.09 -46.72
N ASN A 431 -8.70 -33.22 -46.82
CA ASN A 431 -7.93 -33.63 -48.00
C ASN A 431 -8.67 -34.79 -48.65
N PRO A 432 -8.94 -34.72 -49.97
CA PRO A 432 -8.69 -35.91 -50.76
C PRO A 432 -8.03 -35.63 -52.13
N GLU A 433 -7.46 -36.73 -52.61
CA GLU A 433 -6.76 -37.02 -53.87
C GLU A 433 -7.17 -36.24 -55.14
N GLY A 434 -6.15 -35.93 -55.97
CA GLY A 434 -6.26 -35.36 -57.32
C GLY A 434 -4.90 -35.20 -57.98
#